data_AF-A0A4Q1C745-F1
#
_entry.id   AF-A0A4Q1C745-F1
#
_cell.length_a   1.000
_cell.length_b   1.000
_cell.length_c   1.000
_cell.angle_alpha   90.00
_cell.angle_beta   90.00
_cell.angle_gamma   90.00
#
_symmetry.space_group_name_H-M   'P 1'
#
loop_
_entity.id
_entity.type
_entity.pdbx_description
1 polymer ?
#
loop_
_entity_poly.entity_id
_entity_poly.type
_entity_poly.pdbx_seq_one_letter_code
_entity_poly.pdbx_strand_id
1 'polypeptide(L)'
;MFSLAAYRFRDVLTVAGGPVERLQLADMTVLGRRAFLANAFLRDGLVGHSWRDQVFNPAHGTGTAASPMVARFMAISESMERWAHWQLHNSAARSRYGFDVDPSSNGMAAFPGLCTRQARVAVLLEATERHNLLHWWEGHLPAAESDSQWPGVSVATICSELPAVTVVLFRRTADGFVAYGHAAAPDFAGACRKAAIEMERHALIIARFAACHAGRLTDGLPESAHPIERRCLFFATETGHELFLERLRSAHKKPAARPKLVFDGAVPGPWSRYADVWRVVFAPPSDRFLGDEENYFFW
;
A
#
# COMPACT_ATOMS: atom_id res chain seq x y z
N MET A 1 -21.30 -1.03 -1.39
CA MET A 1 -20.72 -0.63 -2.70
C MET A 1 -21.12 -1.68 -3.72
N PHE A 2 -21.75 -1.33 -4.85
CA PHE A 2 -22.16 -2.31 -5.87
C PHE A 2 -21.03 -2.50 -6.87
N SER A 3 -20.48 -3.72 -6.92
CA SER A 3 -19.39 -4.07 -7.83
C SER A 3 -19.94 -4.67 -9.13
N LEU A 4 -19.43 -4.17 -10.26
CA LEU A 4 -19.62 -4.75 -11.58
C LEU A 4 -18.37 -5.52 -12.04
N ALA A 5 -17.49 -5.92 -11.13
CA ALA A 5 -16.21 -6.56 -11.47
C ALA A 5 -16.37 -7.73 -12.45
N ALA A 6 -17.31 -8.64 -12.20
CA ALA A 6 -17.55 -9.78 -13.07
C ALA A 6 -17.90 -9.35 -14.52
N TYR A 7 -18.66 -8.27 -14.68
CA TYR A 7 -19.01 -7.74 -16.00
C TYR A 7 -17.87 -6.92 -16.61
N ARG A 8 -17.33 -5.93 -15.90
CA ARG A 8 -16.29 -5.02 -16.44
C ARG A 8 -14.97 -5.74 -16.69
N PHE A 9 -14.67 -6.81 -15.98
CA PHE A 9 -13.43 -7.58 -16.14
C PHE A 9 -13.58 -8.84 -17.01
N ARG A 10 -14.75 -9.09 -17.62
CA ARG A 10 -14.97 -10.30 -18.45
C ARG A 10 -13.96 -10.45 -19.60
N ASP A 11 -13.52 -9.33 -20.17
CA ASP A 11 -12.58 -9.26 -21.30
C ASP A 11 -11.23 -8.64 -20.88
N VAL A 12 -10.87 -8.71 -19.58
CA VAL A 12 -9.67 -8.04 -19.07
C VAL A 12 -8.36 -8.74 -19.46
N LEU A 13 -8.43 -10.01 -19.83
CA LEU A 13 -7.25 -10.79 -20.21
C LEU A 13 -6.82 -10.51 -21.65
N THR A 14 -5.52 -10.58 -21.94
CA THR A 14 -4.94 -10.34 -23.28
C THR A 14 -5.51 -11.24 -24.35
N VAL A 15 -5.85 -12.50 -24.02
CA VAL A 15 -6.52 -13.45 -24.94
C VAL A 15 -7.89 -12.96 -25.43
N ALA A 16 -8.53 -12.04 -24.69
CA ALA A 16 -9.77 -11.37 -25.05
C ALA A 16 -9.55 -9.90 -25.51
N GLY A 17 -8.30 -9.50 -25.75
CA GLY A 17 -7.92 -8.14 -26.13
C GLY A 17 -7.73 -7.16 -24.97
N GLY A 18 -7.75 -7.65 -23.72
CA GLY A 18 -7.59 -6.86 -22.51
C GLY A 18 -6.13 -6.54 -22.12
N PRO A 19 -5.93 -5.74 -21.05
CA PRO A 19 -4.62 -5.28 -20.60
C PRO A 19 -3.86 -6.27 -19.70
N VAL A 20 -4.55 -7.24 -19.07
CA VAL A 20 -3.94 -8.17 -18.11
C VAL A 20 -3.44 -9.41 -18.84
N GLU A 21 -2.14 -9.66 -18.80
CA GLU A 21 -1.51 -10.82 -19.42
C GLU A 21 -1.81 -12.10 -18.67
N ARG A 22 -1.66 -12.07 -17.33
CA ARG A 22 -1.90 -13.24 -16.49
C ARG A 22 -2.30 -12.87 -15.08
N LEU A 23 -2.96 -13.83 -14.41
CA LEU A 23 -3.29 -13.80 -13.00
C LEU A 23 -2.62 -14.99 -12.31
N GLN A 24 -2.07 -14.77 -11.13
CA GLN A 24 -1.65 -15.83 -10.22
C GLN A 24 -2.53 -15.81 -8.98
N LEU A 25 -2.76 -16.99 -8.41
CA LEU A 25 -3.52 -17.16 -7.18
C LEU A 25 -2.75 -18.12 -6.27
N ALA A 26 -2.62 -17.76 -5.00
CA ALA A 26 -2.06 -18.58 -3.96
C ALA A 26 -2.96 -18.55 -2.72
N ASP A 27 -2.95 -19.64 -1.95
CA ASP A 27 -3.46 -19.63 -0.59
C ASP A 27 -2.47 -18.90 0.33
N MET A 28 -3.01 -18.15 1.29
CA MET A 28 -2.22 -17.58 2.38
C MET A 28 -2.98 -17.68 3.70
N THR A 29 -2.27 -17.45 4.81
CA THR A 29 -2.89 -17.36 6.14
C THR A 29 -2.71 -15.95 6.67
N VAL A 30 -3.79 -15.36 7.18
CA VAL A 30 -3.77 -14.07 7.86
C VAL A 30 -4.21 -14.32 9.30
N LEU A 31 -3.28 -14.29 10.25
CA LEU A 31 -3.55 -14.48 11.68
C LEU A 31 -4.41 -15.72 11.97
N GLY A 32 -4.00 -16.86 11.42
CA GLY A 32 -4.66 -18.15 11.57
C GLY A 32 -5.91 -18.35 10.70
N ARG A 33 -6.31 -17.36 9.91
CA ARG A 33 -7.45 -17.47 8.99
C ARG A 33 -6.98 -17.65 7.56
N ARG A 34 -7.56 -18.63 6.85
CA ARG A 34 -7.30 -18.82 5.43
C ARG A 34 -7.76 -17.60 4.63
N ALA A 35 -6.92 -17.15 3.71
CA ALA A 35 -7.18 -16.12 2.73
C ALA A 35 -6.54 -16.51 1.39
N PHE A 36 -6.83 -15.73 0.35
CA PHE A 36 -6.28 -15.92 -0.99
C PHE A 36 -5.52 -14.67 -1.40
N LEU A 37 -4.30 -14.86 -1.88
CA LEU A 37 -3.47 -13.83 -2.50
C LEU A 37 -3.57 -13.98 -4.02
N ALA A 38 -3.96 -12.92 -4.71
CA ALA A 38 -3.94 -12.86 -6.16
C ALA A 38 -2.97 -11.79 -6.64
N ASN A 39 -2.25 -12.07 -7.73
CA ASN A 39 -1.36 -11.13 -8.39
C ASN A 39 -1.81 -10.96 -9.85
N ALA A 40 -1.86 -9.71 -10.32
CA ALA A 40 -2.17 -9.36 -11.69
C ALA A 40 -0.95 -8.80 -12.41
N PHE A 41 -0.74 -9.24 -13.65
CA PHE A 41 0.39 -8.83 -14.48
C PHE A 41 -0.17 -8.19 -15.76
N LEU A 42 0.13 -6.91 -15.98
CA LEU A 42 -0.20 -6.21 -17.21
C LEU A 42 0.72 -6.67 -18.34
N ARG A 43 0.22 -6.63 -19.58
CA ARG A 43 1.03 -6.87 -20.77
C ARG A 43 2.11 -5.80 -20.95
N ASP A 44 3.18 -6.17 -21.63
CA ASP A 44 4.27 -5.26 -21.97
C ASP A 44 3.78 -3.98 -22.70
N GLY A 45 4.44 -2.86 -22.41
CA GLY A 45 4.15 -1.55 -23.00
C GLY A 45 3.06 -0.73 -22.30
N LEU A 46 2.36 -1.29 -21.29
CA LEU A 46 1.41 -0.52 -20.46
C LEU A 46 2.04 0.14 -19.23
N VAL A 47 3.22 -0.35 -18.83
CA VAL A 47 3.98 0.06 -17.65
C VAL A 47 5.47 -0.02 -17.95
N GLY A 48 6.27 0.78 -17.23
CA GLY A 48 7.70 0.92 -17.46
C GLY A 48 8.50 -0.33 -17.10
N HIS A 49 9.68 -0.48 -17.71
CA HIS A 49 10.56 -1.64 -17.48
C HIS A 49 11.27 -1.61 -16.10
N SER A 50 11.32 -0.44 -15.44
CA SER A 50 11.94 -0.27 -14.10
C SER A 50 11.26 -1.07 -12.98
N TRP A 51 10.08 -1.65 -13.25
CA TRP A 51 9.39 -2.55 -12.32
C TRP A 51 9.98 -3.97 -12.31
N ARG A 52 10.80 -4.33 -13.31
CA ARG A 52 11.47 -5.65 -13.38
C ARG A 52 12.60 -5.78 -12.36
N ASP A 53 13.04 -4.67 -11.77
CA ASP A 53 14.12 -4.63 -10.78
C ASP A 53 13.60 -4.69 -9.32
N GLN A 54 12.29 -4.84 -9.11
CA GLN A 54 11.73 -5.05 -7.77
C GLN A 54 12.06 -6.44 -7.25
N VAL A 55 12.68 -6.48 -6.07
CA VAL A 55 13.11 -7.72 -5.43
C VAL A 55 11.92 -8.46 -4.82
N PHE A 56 10.87 -7.74 -4.39
CA PHE A 56 9.78 -8.35 -3.62
C PHE A 56 8.58 -8.85 -4.41
N ASN A 57 8.05 -8.12 -5.39
CA ASN A 57 6.93 -8.59 -6.20
C ASN A 57 6.81 -7.85 -7.55
N PRO A 58 7.08 -8.49 -8.69
CA PRO A 58 6.93 -7.87 -10.01
C PRO A 58 5.46 -7.77 -10.47
N ALA A 59 4.50 -8.14 -9.63
CA ALA A 59 3.08 -7.98 -9.96
C ALA A 59 2.70 -6.50 -10.04
N HIS A 60 1.84 -6.17 -11.00
CA HIS A 60 1.32 -4.82 -11.22
C HIS A 60 0.09 -4.53 -10.36
N GLY A 61 -0.49 -5.53 -9.73
CA GLY A 61 -1.55 -5.37 -8.76
C GLY A 61 -1.68 -6.61 -7.89
N THR A 62 -2.04 -6.42 -6.63
CA THR A 62 -2.17 -7.48 -5.64
C THR A 62 -3.54 -7.41 -4.96
N GLY A 63 -4.12 -8.56 -4.66
CA GLY A 63 -5.39 -8.63 -3.95
C GLY A 63 -5.35 -9.70 -2.89
N THR A 64 -5.85 -9.39 -1.69
CA THR A 64 -6.01 -10.40 -0.63
C THR A 64 -7.43 -10.38 -0.11
N ALA A 65 -8.08 -11.54 -0.12
CA ALA A 65 -9.44 -11.68 0.38
C ALA A 65 -9.73 -13.11 0.84
N ALA A 66 -10.79 -13.30 1.64
CA ALA A 66 -11.29 -14.62 2.00
C ALA A 66 -11.88 -15.40 0.81
N SER A 67 -12.22 -14.71 -0.29
CA SER A 67 -12.71 -15.31 -1.53
C SER A 67 -11.67 -15.19 -2.64
N PRO A 68 -11.35 -16.28 -3.37
CA PRO A 68 -10.36 -16.24 -4.44
C PRO A 68 -10.81 -15.33 -5.60
N MET A 69 -12.12 -15.26 -5.85
CA MET A 69 -12.68 -14.38 -6.88
C MET A 69 -12.51 -12.90 -6.51
N VAL A 70 -12.79 -12.55 -5.25
CA VAL A 70 -12.63 -11.16 -4.76
C VAL A 70 -11.16 -10.76 -4.79
N ALA A 71 -10.25 -11.65 -4.38
CA ALA A 71 -8.81 -11.41 -4.44
C ALA A 71 -8.36 -11.08 -5.88
N ARG A 72 -8.81 -11.85 -6.88
CA ARG A 72 -8.51 -11.58 -8.30
C ARG A 72 -9.03 -10.22 -8.75
N PHE A 73 -10.26 -9.87 -8.39
CA PHE A 73 -10.82 -8.57 -8.75
C PHE A 73 -10.07 -7.40 -8.11
N MET A 74 -9.63 -7.54 -6.87
CA MET A 74 -8.77 -6.54 -6.21
C MET A 74 -7.43 -6.40 -6.94
N ALA A 75 -6.78 -7.51 -7.28
CA ALA A 75 -5.52 -7.49 -8.02
C ALA A 75 -5.66 -6.84 -9.41
N ILE A 76 -6.76 -7.12 -10.13
CA ILE A 76 -7.06 -6.48 -11.41
C ILE A 76 -7.26 -4.97 -11.22
N SER A 77 -8.05 -4.57 -10.21
CA SER A 77 -8.26 -3.16 -9.87
C SER A 77 -6.94 -2.43 -9.61
N GLU A 78 -6.07 -2.95 -8.74
CA GLU A 78 -4.76 -2.32 -8.46
C GLU A 78 -3.90 -2.26 -9.73
N SER A 79 -3.97 -3.26 -10.62
CA SER A 79 -3.25 -3.17 -11.90
C SER A 79 -3.78 -2.06 -12.82
N MET A 80 -5.07 -1.76 -12.80
CA MET A 80 -5.62 -0.63 -13.57
C MET A 80 -5.16 0.72 -13.00
N GLU A 81 -5.01 0.80 -11.69
CA GLU A 81 -4.45 1.95 -11.00
C GLU A 81 -2.99 2.18 -11.41
N ARG A 82 -2.15 1.13 -11.39
CA ARG A 82 -0.74 1.24 -11.82
C ARG A 82 -0.59 1.58 -13.29
N TRP A 83 -1.46 1.06 -14.16
CA TRP A 83 -1.52 1.49 -15.55
C TRP A 83 -1.84 2.98 -15.67
N ALA A 84 -2.84 3.46 -14.92
CA ALA A 84 -3.23 4.86 -14.90
C ALA A 84 -2.11 5.78 -14.39
N HIS A 85 -1.47 5.40 -13.28
CA HIS A 85 -0.31 6.07 -12.72
C HIS A 85 0.79 6.24 -13.77
N TRP A 86 1.24 5.15 -14.38
CA TRP A 86 2.37 5.19 -15.30
C TRP A 86 2.11 6.05 -16.54
N GLN A 87 0.91 5.95 -17.13
CA GLN A 87 0.57 6.74 -18.31
C GLN A 87 0.52 8.23 -18.00
N LEU A 88 0.01 8.63 -16.83
CA LEU A 88 -0.18 10.03 -16.48
C LEU A 88 1.06 10.69 -15.88
N HIS A 89 1.83 9.94 -15.08
CA HIS A 89 3.09 10.40 -14.51
C HIS A 89 4.07 10.84 -15.61
N ASN A 90 4.08 10.12 -16.74
CA ASN A 90 4.94 10.42 -17.90
C ASN A 90 4.29 11.39 -18.91
N SER A 91 3.11 11.94 -18.61
CA SER A 91 2.39 12.84 -19.50
C SER A 91 2.61 14.31 -19.16
N ALA A 92 2.35 15.20 -20.12
CA ALA A 92 2.30 16.65 -19.88
C ALA A 92 1.23 17.07 -18.84
N ALA A 93 0.28 16.19 -18.53
CA ALA A 93 -0.78 16.45 -17.56
C ALA A 93 -0.41 16.07 -16.12
N ARG A 94 0.83 15.66 -15.80
CA ARG A 94 1.14 15.12 -14.46
C ARG A 94 0.83 16.10 -13.32
N SER A 95 1.15 17.39 -13.50
CA SER A 95 0.89 18.43 -12.48
C SER A 95 -0.60 18.61 -12.18
N ARG A 96 -1.46 18.46 -13.20
CA ARG A 96 -2.92 18.52 -13.03
C ARG A 96 -3.44 17.53 -12.00
N TYR A 97 -2.81 16.36 -11.90
CA TYR A 97 -3.24 15.29 -11.01
C TYR A 97 -2.48 15.28 -9.68
N GLY A 98 -1.60 16.26 -9.42
CA GLY A 98 -0.80 16.32 -8.19
C GLY A 98 0.45 15.42 -8.19
N PHE A 99 0.93 14.96 -9.36
CA PHE A 99 2.17 14.15 -9.45
C PHE A 99 3.47 14.95 -9.26
N ASP A 100 3.36 16.26 -9.17
CA ASP A 100 4.41 17.19 -8.75
C ASP A 100 4.58 17.23 -7.23
N VAL A 101 3.50 17.00 -6.47
CA VAL A 101 3.53 16.89 -5.00
C VAL A 101 3.76 15.45 -4.54
N ASP A 102 3.12 14.49 -5.19
CA ASP A 102 3.31 13.07 -4.91
C ASP A 102 3.51 12.28 -6.22
N PRO A 103 4.75 11.91 -6.58
CA PRO A 103 5.03 11.21 -7.83
C PRO A 103 4.54 9.75 -7.86
N SER A 104 4.20 9.17 -6.71
CA SER A 104 3.83 7.76 -6.57
C SER A 104 2.37 7.48 -7.00
N SER A 105 1.98 6.20 -7.00
CA SER A 105 0.58 5.81 -7.18
C SER A 105 -0.27 6.02 -5.94
N ASN A 106 0.32 6.47 -4.82
CA ASN A 106 -0.40 6.66 -3.58
C ASN A 106 -1.62 7.56 -3.75
N GLY A 107 -2.70 7.15 -3.06
CA GLY A 107 -3.96 7.85 -3.14
C GLY A 107 -4.56 7.76 -4.54
N MET A 108 -4.34 6.65 -5.26
CA MET A 108 -5.11 6.26 -6.43
C MET A 108 -5.90 5.00 -6.11
N ALA A 109 -7.10 4.85 -6.65
CA ALA A 109 -7.81 3.57 -6.58
C ALA A 109 -8.65 3.36 -7.83
N ALA A 110 -8.70 2.11 -8.30
CA ALA A 110 -9.58 1.71 -9.39
C ALA A 110 -10.75 0.88 -8.86
N PHE A 111 -11.98 1.30 -9.17
CA PHE A 111 -13.17 0.53 -8.79
C PHE A 111 -14.02 0.17 -10.02
N PRO A 112 -14.38 -1.11 -10.21
CA PRO A 112 -15.24 -1.54 -11.32
C PRO A 112 -16.71 -1.31 -10.96
N GLY A 113 -17.08 -0.06 -10.68
CA GLY A 113 -18.42 0.33 -10.23
C GLY A 113 -19.35 0.74 -11.36
N LEU A 114 -20.59 1.09 -10.99
CA LEU A 114 -21.52 1.84 -11.85
C LEU A 114 -21.23 3.35 -11.81
N CYS A 115 -20.59 3.83 -10.74
CA CYS A 115 -20.36 5.25 -10.51
C CYS A 115 -18.92 5.48 -10.02
N THR A 116 -18.26 6.47 -10.62
CA THR A 116 -16.89 6.90 -10.30
C THR A 116 -16.69 7.26 -8.82
N ARG A 117 -17.73 7.78 -8.14
CA ARG A 117 -17.71 8.13 -6.71
C ARG A 117 -17.46 6.95 -5.77
N GLN A 118 -17.64 5.72 -6.24
CA GLN A 118 -17.36 4.52 -5.42
C GLN A 118 -15.85 4.34 -5.20
N ALA A 119 -15.02 4.65 -6.20
CA ALA A 119 -13.56 4.66 -6.07
C ALA A 119 -13.09 5.74 -5.07
N ARG A 120 -13.77 6.91 -5.06
CA ARG A 120 -13.44 8.04 -4.17
C ARG A 120 -13.43 7.67 -2.68
N VAL A 121 -14.34 6.81 -2.24
CA VAL A 121 -14.41 6.43 -0.81
C VAL A 121 -13.18 5.60 -0.40
N ALA A 122 -12.80 4.63 -1.21
CA ALA A 122 -11.64 3.78 -0.92
C ALA A 122 -10.34 4.58 -0.93
N VAL A 123 -10.16 5.42 -1.94
CA VAL A 123 -8.94 6.22 -2.10
C VAL A 123 -8.80 7.34 -1.08
N LEU A 124 -9.92 7.89 -0.57
CA LEU A 124 -9.86 8.87 0.52
C LEU A 124 -9.31 8.25 1.81
N LEU A 125 -9.66 6.99 2.10
CA LEU A 125 -9.13 6.27 3.25
C LEU A 125 -7.64 6.02 3.09
N GLU A 126 -7.19 5.58 1.92
CA GLU A 126 -5.75 5.37 1.63
C GLU A 126 -4.96 6.69 1.67
N ALA A 127 -5.50 7.77 1.12
CA ALA A 127 -4.87 9.08 1.22
C ALA A 127 -4.78 9.57 2.67
N THR A 128 -5.80 9.27 3.49
CA THR A 128 -5.80 9.56 4.94
C THR A 128 -4.76 8.72 5.67
N GLU A 129 -4.66 7.44 5.36
CA GLU A 129 -3.63 6.53 5.88
C GLU A 129 -2.24 7.11 5.70
N ARG A 130 -1.91 7.45 4.45
CA ARG A 130 -0.63 8.02 4.09
C ARG A 130 -0.37 9.35 4.77
N HIS A 131 -1.32 10.27 4.73
CA HIS A 131 -1.20 11.55 5.43
C HIS A 131 -0.87 11.32 6.92
N ASN A 132 -1.63 10.45 7.58
CA ASN A 132 -1.45 10.16 8.99
C ASN A 132 -0.08 9.51 9.28
N LEU A 133 0.36 8.55 8.47
CA LEU A 133 1.66 7.88 8.63
C LEU A 133 2.83 8.86 8.50
N LEU A 134 2.87 9.66 7.42
CA LEU A 134 3.96 10.60 7.19
C LEU A 134 4.01 11.66 8.29
N HIS A 135 2.86 12.22 8.65
CA HIS A 135 2.80 13.23 9.70
C HIS A 135 3.14 12.65 11.08
N TRP A 136 2.72 11.43 11.41
CA TRP A 136 3.13 10.76 12.64
C TRP A 136 4.64 10.52 12.68
N TRP A 137 5.21 9.97 11.62
CA TRP A 137 6.65 9.69 11.54
C TRP A 137 7.49 10.96 11.71
N GLU A 138 7.05 12.08 11.13
CA GLU A 138 7.74 13.36 11.25
C GLU A 138 7.38 14.17 12.51
N GLY A 139 6.60 13.57 13.43
CA GLY A 139 6.28 14.11 14.76
C GLY A 139 5.15 15.14 14.80
N HIS A 140 4.36 15.24 13.73
CA HIS A 140 3.20 16.12 13.59
C HIS A 140 1.88 15.48 14.06
N LEU A 141 1.84 14.18 14.34
CA LEU A 141 0.67 13.53 14.95
C LEU A 141 1.12 12.63 16.11
N PRO A 142 0.32 12.50 17.18
CA PRO A 142 0.57 11.51 18.21
C PRO A 142 0.07 10.12 17.79
N ALA A 143 0.57 9.08 18.46
CA ALA A 143 0.00 7.74 18.37
C ALA A 143 -0.12 7.13 19.78
N ALA A 144 -1.07 6.21 19.94
CA ALA A 144 -1.28 5.46 21.16
C ALA A 144 -1.08 3.97 20.90
N GLU A 145 -0.27 3.32 21.74
CA GLU A 145 -0.10 1.87 21.73
C GLU A 145 -1.25 1.18 22.50
N SER A 146 -1.73 0.07 21.96
CA SER A 146 -2.76 -0.76 22.58
C SER A 146 -2.61 -2.21 22.13
N ASP A 147 -3.17 -3.13 22.93
CA ASP A 147 -3.24 -4.54 22.56
C ASP A 147 -4.22 -4.76 21.41
N SER A 148 -3.88 -5.67 20.50
CA SER A 148 -4.82 -6.13 19.47
C SER A 148 -5.67 -7.29 19.98
N GLN A 149 -6.71 -7.65 19.23
CA GLN A 149 -7.48 -8.88 19.49
C GLN A 149 -6.69 -10.17 19.19
N TRP A 150 -5.52 -10.08 18.56
CA TRP A 150 -4.70 -11.23 18.20
C TRP A 150 -3.50 -11.35 19.15
N PRO A 151 -3.28 -12.52 19.76
CA PRO A 151 -2.15 -12.73 20.65
C PRO A 151 -0.80 -12.42 19.98
N GLY A 152 0.06 -11.68 20.68
CA GLY A 152 1.40 -11.32 20.20
C GLY A 152 1.44 -10.27 19.08
N VAL A 153 0.31 -9.59 18.80
CA VAL A 153 0.23 -8.49 17.84
C VAL A 153 -0.13 -7.21 18.57
N SER A 154 0.73 -6.19 18.43
CA SER A 154 0.53 -4.86 18.99
C SER A 154 -0.10 -3.91 17.97
N VAL A 155 -0.78 -2.87 18.45
CA VAL A 155 -1.39 -1.82 17.62
C VAL A 155 -0.88 -0.46 18.05
N ALA A 156 -0.35 0.33 17.11
CA ALA A 156 -0.21 1.76 17.25
C ALA A 156 -1.35 2.46 16.50
N THR A 157 -2.19 3.23 17.20
CA THR A 157 -3.27 4.02 16.59
C THR A 157 -2.81 5.46 16.41
N ILE A 158 -2.78 5.96 15.17
CA ILE A 158 -2.40 7.35 14.89
C ILE A 158 -3.62 8.24 15.09
N CYS A 159 -3.48 9.23 15.97
CA CYS A 159 -4.55 10.15 16.32
C CYS A 159 -4.56 11.32 15.33
N SER A 160 -5.65 11.46 14.58
CA SER A 160 -5.83 12.50 13.56
C SER A 160 -7.26 13.05 13.60
N GLU A 161 -7.44 14.27 13.11
CA GLU A 161 -8.77 14.89 12.93
C GLU A 161 -9.47 14.42 11.64
N LEU A 162 -8.78 13.65 10.78
CA LEU A 162 -9.36 13.08 9.57
C LEU A 162 -10.40 11.99 9.88
N PRO A 163 -11.40 11.76 9.00
CA PRO A 163 -12.56 10.90 9.27
C PRO A 163 -12.27 9.39 9.22
N ALA A 164 -11.02 8.96 9.39
CA ALA A 164 -10.61 7.55 9.36
C ALA A 164 -9.67 7.23 10.53
N VAL A 165 -9.75 5.99 11.00
CA VAL A 165 -8.81 5.44 11.97
C VAL A 165 -7.63 4.85 11.20
N THR A 166 -6.43 5.35 11.47
CA THR A 166 -5.18 4.79 10.93
C THR A 166 -4.46 4.01 12.02
N VAL A 167 -4.07 2.78 11.71
CA VAL A 167 -3.32 1.92 12.63
C VAL A 167 -2.06 1.38 11.96
N VAL A 168 -1.06 1.08 12.79
CA VAL A 168 0.09 0.23 12.45
C VAL A 168 0.01 -1.00 13.34
N LEU A 169 -0.09 -2.17 12.73
CA LEU A 169 0.10 -3.45 13.42
C LEU A 169 1.55 -3.86 13.32
N PHE A 170 2.07 -4.44 14.39
CA PHE A 170 3.40 -5.04 14.38
C PHE A 170 3.48 -6.26 15.29
N ARG A 171 4.35 -7.20 14.90
CA ARG A 171 4.70 -8.36 15.73
C ARG A 171 6.10 -8.85 15.43
N ARG A 172 6.69 -9.52 16.42
CA ARG A 172 7.89 -10.34 16.20
C ARG A 172 7.49 -11.68 15.59
N THR A 173 8.18 -12.10 14.54
CA THR A 173 8.00 -13.40 13.89
C THR A 173 8.76 -14.49 14.66
N ALA A 174 8.48 -15.76 14.35
CA ALA A 174 9.20 -16.89 14.93
C ALA A 174 10.71 -16.86 14.60
N ASP A 175 11.07 -16.28 13.46
CA ASP A 175 12.46 -16.14 12.99
C ASP A 175 13.18 -14.91 13.59
N GLY A 176 12.54 -14.20 14.53
CA GLY A 176 13.13 -13.08 15.26
C GLY A 176 12.98 -11.71 14.59
N PHE A 177 12.56 -11.64 13.33
CA PHE A 177 12.29 -10.38 12.61
C PHE A 177 11.00 -9.71 13.09
N VAL A 178 10.81 -8.43 12.74
CA VAL A 178 9.56 -7.71 13.02
C VAL A 178 8.79 -7.49 11.72
N ALA A 179 7.51 -7.88 11.72
CA ALA A 179 6.60 -7.63 10.62
C ALA A 179 5.67 -6.47 10.97
N TYR A 180 5.37 -5.63 9.99
CA TYR A 180 4.49 -4.47 10.12
C TYR A 180 3.45 -4.46 9.00
N GLY A 181 2.27 -3.94 9.29
CA GLY A 181 1.32 -3.52 8.28
C GLY A 181 0.56 -2.30 8.78
N HIS A 182 0.26 -1.38 7.88
CA HIS A 182 -0.55 -0.21 8.21
C HIS A 182 -1.83 -0.20 7.39
N ALA A 183 -2.84 0.49 7.90
CA ALA A 183 -4.08 0.70 7.17
C ALA A 183 -4.89 1.84 7.75
N ALA A 184 -5.69 2.49 6.92
CA ALA A 184 -6.86 3.24 7.37
C ALA A 184 -8.20 2.62 6.96
N ALA A 185 -9.18 2.82 7.83
CA ALA A 185 -10.59 2.46 7.60
C ALA A 185 -11.54 3.39 8.38
N PRO A 186 -12.86 3.33 8.12
CA PRO A 186 -13.83 4.12 8.87
C PRO A 186 -13.90 3.77 10.36
N ASP A 187 -13.45 2.57 10.75
CA ASP A 187 -13.45 2.10 12.13
C ASP A 187 -12.17 1.31 12.45
N PHE A 188 -11.84 1.25 13.75
CA PHE A 188 -10.64 0.59 14.26
C PHE A 188 -10.54 -0.88 13.84
N ALA A 189 -11.64 -1.63 13.93
CA ALA A 189 -11.64 -3.05 13.59
C ALA A 189 -11.38 -3.28 12.09
N GLY A 190 -11.90 -2.42 11.23
CA GLY A 190 -11.63 -2.38 9.80
C GLY A 190 -10.16 -2.09 9.50
N ALA A 191 -9.59 -1.10 10.18
CA ALA A 191 -8.19 -0.71 10.01
C ALA A 191 -7.27 -1.87 10.44
N CYS A 192 -7.50 -2.45 11.62
CA CYS A 192 -6.76 -3.62 12.09
C CYS A 192 -6.84 -4.82 11.13
N ARG A 193 -8.02 -5.13 10.56
CA ARG A 193 -8.14 -6.24 9.59
C ARG A 193 -7.33 -6.01 8.31
N LYS A 194 -7.31 -4.78 7.80
CA LYS A 194 -6.53 -4.42 6.60
C LYS A 194 -5.03 -4.43 6.90
N ALA A 195 -4.61 -3.81 8.01
CA ALA A 195 -3.23 -3.81 8.46
C ALA A 195 -2.71 -5.23 8.73
N ALA A 196 -3.56 -6.14 9.22
CA ALA A 196 -3.19 -7.54 9.44
C ALA A 196 -2.84 -8.27 8.14
N ILE A 197 -3.57 -8.00 7.05
CA ILE A 197 -3.27 -8.54 5.72
C ILE A 197 -1.89 -8.07 5.27
N GLU A 198 -1.62 -6.77 5.40
CA GLU A 198 -0.35 -6.19 4.99
C GLU A 198 0.82 -6.69 5.84
N MET A 199 0.63 -6.79 7.16
CA MET A 199 1.62 -7.34 8.09
C MET A 199 1.99 -8.79 7.75
N GLU A 200 1.01 -9.62 7.39
CA GLU A 200 1.26 -11.02 7.00
C GLU A 200 1.94 -11.12 5.64
N ARG A 201 1.58 -10.25 4.69
CA ARG A 201 2.31 -10.14 3.41
C ARG A 201 3.76 -9.71 3.64
N HIS A 202 3.98 -8.73 4.51
CA HIS A 202 5.31 -8.26 4.87
C HIS A 202 6.13 -9.38 5.54
N ALA A 203 5.54 -10.13 6.49
CA ALA A 203 6.19 -11.27 7.12
C ALA A 203 6.63 -12.33 6.10
N LEU A 204 5.79 -12.64 5.11
CA LEU A 204 6.12 -13.60 4.04
C LEU A 204 7.28 -13.10 3.16
N ILE A 205 7.30 -11.80 2.84
CA ILE A 205 8.38 -11.17 2.06
C ILE A 205 9.70 -11.24 2.82
N ILE A 206 9.72 -10.82 4.10
CA ILE A 206 10.91 -10.87 4.95
C ILE A 206 11.41 -12.31 5.08
N ALA A 207 10.54 -13.27 5.40
CA ALA A 207 10.93 -14.67 5.59
C ALA A 207 11.54 -15.25 4.31
N ARG A 208 10.95 -14.96 3.14
CA ARG A 208 11.49 -15.39 1.86
C ARG A 208 12.84 -14.74 1.57
N PHE A 209 12.96 -13.44 1.81
CA PHE A 209 14.22 -12.73 1.62
C PHE A 209 15.32 -13.30 2.52
N ALA A 210 15.04 -13.45 3.81
CA ALA A 210 15.97 -14.02 4.79
C ALA A 210 16.41 -15.44 4.38
N ALA A 211 15.49 -16.29 3.93
CA ALA A 211 15.81 -17.64 3.46
C ALA A 211 16.78 -17.63 2.26
N CYS A 212 16.64 -16.67 1.34
CA CYS A 212 17.55 -16.50 0.21
C CYS A 212 18.91 -15.89 0.59
N HIS A 213 19.02 -15.23 1.74
CA HIS A 213 20.21 -14.47 2.15
C HIS A 213 20.83 -14.97 3.47
N ALA A 214 20.67 -16.27 3.76
CA ALA A 214 21.23 -16.92 4.95
C ALA A 214 20.87 -16.19 6.27
N GLY A 215 19.64 -15.68 6.35
CA GLY A 215 19.11 -14.99 7.53
C GLY A 215 19.47 -13.49 7.61
N ARG A 216 20.23 -12.93 6.66
CA ARG A 216 20.59 -11.50 6.67
C ARG A 216 19.57 -10.65 5.92
N LEU A 217 19.23 -9.48 6.48
CA LEU A 217 18.29 -8.51 5.87
C LEU A 217 18.98 -7.27 5.28
N THR A 218 20.09 -6.81 5.83
CA THR A 218 20.72 -5.53 5.45
C THR A 218 21.78 -5.65 4.36
N ASP A 219 22.34 -6.85 4.16
CA ASP A 219 23.55 -7.02 3.33
C ASP A 219 23.26 -7.73 2.00
N GLY A 220 21.98 -7.91 1.65
CA GLY A 220 21.55 -8.73 0.52
C GLY A 220 21.00 -7.96 -0.67
N LEU A 221 20.60 -6.70 -0.49
CA LEU A 221 20.04 -5.89 -1.58
C LEU A 221 21.17 -5.21 -2.39
N PRO A 222 21.05 -5.17 -3.73
CA PRO A 222 21.94 -4.32 -4.53
C PRO A 222 21.75 -2.85 -4.15
N GLU A 223 22.78 -2.03 -4.33
CA GLU A 223 22.66 -0.57 -4.11
C GLU A 223 21.58 0.07 -5.00
N SER A 224 21.24 -0.56 -6.12
CA SER A 224 20.16 -0.16 -7.02
C SER A 224 18.76 -0.55 -6.55
N ALA A 225 18.63 -1.27 -5.41
CA ALA A 225 17.33 -1.65 -4.88
C ALA A 225 16.51 -0.42 -4.51
N HIS A 226 15.21 -0.49 -4.75
CA HIS A 226 14.32 0.64 -4.55
C HIS A 226 14.32 1.05 -3.06
N PRO A 227 14.37 2.35 -2.70
CA PRO A 227 14.45 2.80 -1.30
C PRO A 227 13.36 2.24 -0.39
N ILE A 228 12.14 2.11 -0.92
CA ILE A 228 10.99 1.45 -0.26
C ILE A 228 11.32 0.02 0.20
N GLU A 229 11.99 -0.78 -0.64
CA GLU A 229 12.36 -2.16 -0.30
C GLU A 229 13.40 -2.19 0.82
N ARG A 230 14.37 -1.26 0.76
CA ARG A 230 15.40 -1.11 1.80
C ARG A 230 14.81 -0.72 3.15
N ARG A 231 13.85 0.22 3.18
CA ARG A 231 13.10 0.61 4.40
C ARG A 231 12.37 -0.58 5.00
N CYS A 232 11.65 -1.33 4.17
CA CYS A 232 10.93 -2.54 4.58
C CYS A 232 11.86 -3.53 5.30
N LEU A 233 13.06 -3.81 4.76
CA LEU A 233 14.04 -4.67 5.42
C LEU A 233 14.65 -4.05 6.68
N PHE A 234 14.99 -2.75 6.64
CA PHE A 234 15.57 -2.05 7.78
C PHE A 234 14.65 -2.13 9.00
N PHE A 235 13.35 -1.82 8.84
CA PHE A 235 12.40 -1.85 9.96
C PHE A 235 12.12 -3.25 10.50
N ALA A 236 12.37 -4.30 9.70
CA ALA A 236 12.27 -5.69 10.14
C ALA A 236 13.43 -6.13 11.06
N THR A 237 14.51 -5.35 11.14
CA THR A 237 15.63 -5.57 12.07
C THR A 237 15.33 -5.03 13.47
N GLU A 238 16.16 -5.40 14.46
CA GLU A 238 16.06 -4.82 15.81
C GLU A 238 16.32 -3.32 15.81
N THR A 239 17.36 -2.85 15.13
CA THR A 239 17.70 -1.42 15.09
C THR A 239 16.56 -0.60 14.48
N GLY A 240 15.94 -1.08 13.40
CA GLY A 240 14.78 -0.43 12.82
C GLY A 240 13.56 -0.47 13.74
N HIS A 241 13.33 -1.58 14.43
CA HIS A 241 12.24 -1.70 15.41
C HIS A 241 12.41 -0.79 16.63
N GLU A 242 13.63 -0.68 17.16
CA GLU A 242 13.96 0.24 18.24
C GLU A 242 13.65 1.69 17.84
N LEU A 243 14.03 2.09 16.61
CA LEU A 243 13.70 3.42 16.08
C LEU A 243 12.18 3.64 15.96
N PHE A 244 11.44 2.63 15.49
CA PHE A 244 9.98 2.67 15.45
C PHE A 244 9.38 2.86 16.86
N LEU A 245 9.86 2.09 17.85
CA LEU A 245 9.38 2.19 19.23
C LEU A 245 9.76 3.54 19.88
N GLU A 246 10.95 4.07 19.60
CA GLU A 246 11.36 5.40 20.03
C GLU A 246 10.39 6.45 19.48
N ARG A 247 10.05 6.38 18.18
CA ARG A 247 9.07 7.28 17.58
C ARG A 247 7.68 7.12 18.19
N LEU A 248 7.23 5.89 18.44
CA LEU A 248 5.93 5.60 19.06
C LEU A 248 5.83 6.19 20.48
N ARG A 249 6.90 6.10 21.27
CA ARG A 249 6.95 6.59 22.66
C ARG A 249 7.28 8.07 22.78
N SER A 250 7.86 8.66 21.73
CA SER A 250 8.27 10.05 21.72
C SER A 250 7.07 10.99 21.85
N ALA A 251 7.19 11.95 22.78
CA ALA A 251 6.21 13.01 22.93
C ALA A 251 5.97 13.74 21.59
N HIS A 252 4.72 14.14 21.40
CA HIS A 252 4.31 14.97 20.27
C HIS A 252 4.88 16.39 20.47
N LYS A 253 5.77 16.81 19.57
CA LYS A 253 6.55 18.06 19.72
C LYS A 253 6.10 19.19 18.79
N LYS A 254 5.41 18.89 17.69
CA LYS A 254 5.05 19.86 16.65
C LYS A 254 3.54 20.00 16.57
N PRO A 255 2.97 21.18 16.29
CA PRO A 255 1.53 21.30 16.10
C PRO A 255 1.04 20.39 14.96
N ALA A 256 -0.16 19.82 15.15
CA ALA A 256 -0.84 19.06 14.11
C ALA A 256 -1.08 19.96 12.89
N ALA A 257 -0.51 19.57 11.74
CA ALA A 257 -0.73 20.27 10.50
C ALA A 257 -2.14 19.96 9.98
N ARG A 258 -2.87 20.98 9.54
CA ARG A 258 -4.16 20.75 8.88
C ARG A 258 -3.94 20.05 7.54
N PRO A 259 -4.70 18.99 7.21
CA PRO A 259 -4.62 18.33 5.93
C PRO A 259 -4.87 19.32 4.78
N LYS A 260 -3.92 19.44 3.86
CA LYS A 260 -4.04 20.26 2.65
C LYS A 260 -4.35 19.37 1.46
N LEU A 261 -5.59 19.40 0.98
CA LEU A 261 -6.00 18.66 -0.21
C LEU A 261 -5.42 19.32 -1.47
N VAL A 262 -4.61 18.58 -2.22
CA VAL A 262 -3.96 19.01 -3.47
C VAL A 262 -4.79 18.59 -4.68
N PHE A 263 -5.32 17.37 -4.66
CA PHE A 263 -6.15 16.83 -5.74
C PHE A 263 -7.23 15.90 -5.18
N ASP A 264 -8.42 15.93 -5.75
CA ASP A 264 -9.52 14.99 -5.48
C ASP A 264 -10.38 14.92 -6.75
N GLY A 265 -10.17 13.89 -7.56
CA GLY A 265 -10.82 13.81 -8.86
C GLY A 265 -10.71 12.48 -9.57
N ALA A 266 -11.61 12.29 -10.54
CA ALA A 266 -11.54 11.18 -11.47
C ALA A 266 -10.31 11.32 -12.38
N VAL A 267 -9.78 10.17 -12.77
CA VAL A 267 -8.58 10.02 -13.58
C VAL A 267 -8.98 9.25 -14.84
N PRO A 268 -9.42 9.94 -15.92
CA PRO A 268 -9.92 9.29 -17.13
C PRO A 268 -8.78 8.76 -18.00
N GLY A 269 -9.02 7.66 -18.70
CA GLY A 269 -8.06 7.09 -19.64
C GLY A 269 -8.50 5.75 -20.22
N PRO A 270 -7.64 5.03 -20.94
CA PRO A 270 -7.99 3.75 -21.57
C PRO A 270 -8.44 2.67 -20.57
N TRP A 271 -7.96 2.72 -19.33
CA TRP A 271 -8.43 1.85 -18.23
C TRP A 271 -9.90 2.04 -17.86
N SER A 272 -10.51 3.19 -18.21
CA SER A 272 -11.92 3.50 -17.90
C SER A 272 -12.91 2.50 -18.52
N ARG A 273 -12.49 1.70 -19.51
CA ARG A 273 -13.27 0.55 -19.98
C ARG A 273 -13.49 -0.51 -18.89
N TYR A 274 -12.51 -0.70 -18.00
CA TYR A 274 -12.49 -1.78 -17.01
C TYR A 274 -12.80 -1.28 -15.59
N ALA A 275 -12.30 -0.11 -15.22
CA ALA A 275 -12.52 0.45 -13.89
C ALA A 275 -12.44 1.97 -13.90
N ASP A 276 -13.19 2.60 -13.00
CA ASP A 276 -13.09 4.03 -12.78
C ASP A 276 -11.94 4.28 -11.80
N VAL A 277 -10.95 5.07 -12.24
CA VAL A 277 -9.82 5.45 -11.39
C VAL A 277 -10.09 6.82 -10.79
N TRP A 278 -9.87 6.94 -9.49
CA TRP A 278 -9.96 8.19 -8.75
C TRP A 278 -8.64 8.43 -8.03
N ARG A 279 -8.27 9.70 -7.87
CA ARG A 279 -7.09 10.10 -7.11
C ARG A 279 -7.43 11.13 -6.05
N VAL A 280 -6.86 10.96 -4.86
CA VAL A 280 -6.88 11.91 -3.75
C VAL A 280 -5.45 12.11 -3.27
N VAL A 281 -5.00 13.36 -3.23
CA VAL A 281 -3.64 13.72 -2.77
C VAL A 281 -3.76 14.75 -1.67
N PHE A 282 -3.21 14.44 -0.49
CA PHE A 282 -2.90 15.43 0.53
C PHE A 282 -1.43 15.83 0.40
N ALA A 283 -1.13 17.10 0.68
CA ALA A 283 0.27 17.53 0.76
C ALA A 283 0.98 16.78 1.90
N PRO A 284 2.16 16.19 1.65
CA PRO A 284 2.97 15.57 2.69
C PRO A 284 3.60 16.64 3.60
N PRO A 285 4.09 16.26 4.81
CA PRO A 285 4.80 17.18 5.70
C PRO A 285 6.16 17.63 5.14
N SER A 286 6.79 16.78 4.33
CA SER A 286 8.04 17.05 3.62
C SER A 286 8.23 16.06 2.46
N ASP A 287 9.28 16.25 1.65
CA ASP A 287 9.67 15.32 0.59
C ASP A 287 10.55 14.15 1.07
N ARG A 288 10.83 14.04 2.38
CA ARG A 288 11.74 13.01 2.91
C ARG A 288 11.30 11.58 2.60
N PHE A 289 10.00 11.33 2.52
CA PHE A 289 9.48 10.01 2.14
C PHE A 289 9.88 9.60 0.70
N LEU A 290 10.28 10.54 -0.16
CA LEU A 290 10.82 10.29 -1.50
C LEU A 290 12.33 10.07 -1.53
N GLY A 291 13.04 10.42 -0.46
CA GLY A 291 14.49 10.30 -0.39
C GLY A 291 14.97 8.86 -0.21
N ASP A 292 16.28 8.65 -0.31
CA ASP A 292 16.91 7.33 -0.20
C ASP A 292 17.16 6.88 1.26
N GLU A 293 16.60 7.61 2.23
CA GLU A 293 16.72 7.31 3.66
C GLU A 293 16.04 5.96 4.00
N GLU A 294 16.82 4.96 4.41
CA GLU A 294 16.30 3.65 4.84
C GLU A 294 15.56 3.71 6.19
N ASN A 295 15.90 4.69 7.02
CA ASN A 295 15.33 4.87 8.35
C ASN A 295 14.05 5.73 8.34
N TYR A 296 13.35 5.80 7.20
CA TYR A 296 12.05 6.46 7.08
C TYR A 296 10.93 5.42 7.07
N PHE A 297 10.03 5.43 8.05
CA PHE A 297 8.97 4.43 8.17
C PHE A 297 7.82 4.69 7.19
N PHE A 298 7.99 4.24 5.95
CA PHE A 298 6.97 4.27 4.90
C PHE A 298 7.44 3.44 3.69
N TRP A 299 6.63 2.46 3.23
CA TRP A 299 6.89 1.66 2.04
C TRP A 299 5.59 1.27 1.32
#